data_AF-A0A367PYS7-F1
#
_entry.id   AF-A0A367PYS7-F1
#
_cell.length_a   1.000
_cell.length_b   1.000
_cell.length_c   1.000
_cell.angle_alpha   90.00
_cell.angle_beta   90.00
_cell.angle_gamma   90.00
#
_symmetry.space_group_name_H-M   'P 1'
#
loop_
_entity.id
_entity.type
_entity.pdbx_description
1 polymer ?
#
loop_
_entity_poly.entity_id
_entity_poly.type
_entity_poly.pdbx_seq_one_letter_code
_entity_poly.pdbx_strand_id
1 'polypeptide(L)'
;MKNVWRHGIKTINLSAVAVMPTLLFLVLFNQASIGDAGTCFMVTSSGETVGLAKLCGSKTAEPSDASSDDRVFRVPIKRRFGGTPIIDVTFNDKKTFEMIVDTGASATVITRNMASSLQLKTTGILEAQVADGSEVQFSTSKVKSITVGGVVAHNIQVAIAPQADIGLLGHDFFGNYDIKILEKQVEFHHR
;
A
#
# COMPACT_ATOMS: atom_id res chain seq x y z
N MET A 1 65.02 18.53 29.61
CA MET A 1 66.17 19.41 29.32
C MET A 1 66.39 19.43 27.82
N LYS A 2 66.40 20.64 27.22
CA LYS A 2 67.10 21.14 26.00
C LYS A 2 67.45 20.13 24.87
N ASN A 3 67.36 20.42 23.58
CA ASN A 3 66.81 21.46 22.71
C ASN A 3 67.22 21.05 21.25
N VAL A 4 66.57 21.62 20.23
CA VAL A 4 67.04 21.82 18.84
C VAL A 4 66.89 20.72 17.77
N TRP A 5 66.08 20.99 16.73
CA TRP A 5 66.48 20.91 15.31
C TRP A 5 65.55 21.79 14.45
N ARG A 6 66.00 22.95 13.93
CA ARG A 6 66.45 23.26 12.54
C ARG A 6 65.50 22.74 11.46
N HIS A 7 65.19 23.40 10.35
CA HIS A 7 65.47 24.70 9.71
C HIS A 7 64.56 24.69 8.47
N GLY A 8 64.09 25.84 7.98
CA GLY A 8 63.48 25.86 6.65
C GLY A 8 62.67 27.10 6.32
N ILE A 9 63.34 28.25 6.22
CA ILE A 9 62.78 29.41 5.53
C ILE A 9 62.88 29.13 4.03
N LYS A 10 61.75 29.12 3.32
CA LYS A 10 61.69 29.50 1.91
C LYS A 10 60.63 30.57 1.75
N THR A 11 61.12 31.73 1.35
CA THR A 11 60.40 32.92 0.92
C THR A 11 59.74 32.71 -0.45
N ILE A 12 58.96 33.73 -0.85
CA ILE A 12 58.52 34.12 -2.21
C ILE A 12 57.37 33.24 -2.78
N ASN A 13 56.20 33.74 -3.23
CA ASN A 13 55.88 34.97 -3.94
C ASN A 13 54.42 35.42 -3.72
N LEU A 14 54.25 36.74 -3.69
CA LEU A 14 53.00 37.49 -3.82
C LEU A 14 52.53 37.47 -5.30
N SER A 15 51.26 37.79 -5.55
CA SER A 15 50.55 37.88 -6.87
C SER A 15 49.94 36.55 -7.33
N ALA A 16 48.67 36.40 -7.68
CA ALA A 16 47.62 37.37 -7.95
C ALA A 16 46.27 36.75 -7.60
N VAL A 17 45.41 37.54 -6.95
CA VAL A 17 43.99 37.24 -6.82
C VAL A 17 43.39 37.38 -8.23
N ALA A 18 43.25 36.27 -8.94
CA ALA A 18 42.39 36.22 -10.11
C ALA A 18 40.95 36.12 -9.62
N VAL A 19 40.32 37.28 -9.42
CA VAL A 19 38.86 37.38 -9.27
C VAL A 19 38.28 36.94 -10.61
N MET A 20 37.91 35.67 -10.72
CA MET A 20 37.05 35.22 -11.82
C MET A 20 35.72 35.96 -11.65
N PRO A 21 35.28 36.78 -12.61
CA PRO A 21 33.96 37.35 -12.56
C PRO A 21 32.98 36.18 -12.61
N THR A 22 32.19 36.05 -11.57
CA THR A 22 31.01 35.20 -11.49
C THR A 22 30.10 35.52 -12.68
N LEU A 23 30.23 34.76 -13.77
CA LEU A 23 29.16 34.63 -14.74
C LEU A 23 28.05 33.83 -14.08
N LEU A 24 27.18 34.58 -13.40
CA LEU A 24 25.85 34.14 -12.99
C LEU A 24 25.04 33.91 -14.27
N PHE A 25 25.27 32.77 -14.93
CA PHE A 25 24.34 32.25 -15.92
C PHE A 25 23.06 31.89 -15.15
N LEU A 26 22.10 32.81 -15.12
CA LEU A 26 20.70 32.51 -14.88
C LEU A 26 20.24 31.62 -16.03
N VAL A 27 20.56 30.33 -15.94
CA VAL A 27 19.84 29.32 -16.69
C VAL A 27 18.48 29.27 -16.02
N LEU A 28 17.55 30.08 -16.54
CA LEU A 28 16.13 29.74 -16.46
C LEU A 28 16.03 28.39 -17.16
N PHE A 29 16.18 27.30 -16.40
CA PHE A 29 15.62 26.04 -16.79
C PHE A 29 14.12 26.30 -16.85
N ASN A 30 13.64 26.70 -18.02
CA ASN A 30 12.28 26.45 -18.39
C ASN A 30 12.10 24.95 -18.16
N GLN A 31 11.37 24.59 -17.12
CA GLN A 31 10.81 23.27 -17.03
C GLN A 31 9.85 23.16 -18.21
N ALA A 32 10.36 22.75 -19.37
CA ALA A 32 9.54 22.16 -20.39
C ALA A 32 9.13 20.81 -19.82
N SER A 33 8.06 20.78 -19.01
CA SER A 33 7.32 19.55 -18.81
C SER A 33 6.61 19.25 -20.12
N ILE A 34 7.32 18.62 -21.06
CA ILE A 34 6.63 17.88 -22.13
C ILE A 34 6.21 16.56 -21.47
N GLY A 35 5.19 16.65 -20.63
CA GLY A 35 4.30 15.54 -20.39
C GLY A 35 3.36 15.49 -21.58
N ASP A 36 3.84 15.01 -22.73
CA ASP A 36 2.96 14.77 -23.88
C ASP A 36 2.18 13.48 -23.60
N ALA A 37 1.12 13.61 -22.82
CA ALA A 37 0.05 12.64 -22.84
C ALA A 37 -0.74 12.85 -24.14
N GLY A 38 -0.18 12.36 -25.24
CA GLY A 38 -0.68 12.43 -26.63
C GLY A 38 -2.08 13.00 -26.75
N THR A 39 -2.17 14.33 -26.77
CA THR A 39 -3.46 15.00 -26.76
C THR A 39 -4.07 14.85 -28.15
N CYS A 40 -5.14 14.07 -28.26
CA CYS A 40 -5.86 13.93 -29.51
C CYS A 40 -6.73 15.17 -29.74
N PHE A 41 -6.33 16.02 -30.67
CA PHE A 41 -7.06 17.22 -31.08
C PHE A 41 -6.89 17.48 -32.58
N MET A 42 -7.75 18.34 -33.12
CA MET A 42 -7.64 18.91 -34.46
C MET A 42 -7.44 20.41 -34.35
N VAL A 43 -6.70 21.01 -35.29
CA VAL A 43 -6.61 22.47 -35.44
C VAL A 43 -7.43 22.88 -36.64
N THR A 44 -8.35 23.83 -36.47
CA THR A 44 -9.18 24.35 -37.57
C THR A 44 -8.37 25.28 -38.48
N SER A 45 -8.92 25.64 -39.64
CA SER A 45 -8.32 26.65 -40.52
C SER A 45 -8.25 28.05 -39.91
N SER A 46 -9.01 28.32 -38.84
CA SER A 46 -8.92 29.56 -38.04
C SER A 46 -7.85 29.50 -36.94
N GLY A 47 -7.18 28.36 -36.75
CA GLY A 47 -6.16 28.17 -35.72
C GLY A 47 -6.72 27.75 -34.35
N GLU A 48 -8.01 27.42 -34.26
CA GLU A 48 -8.63 26.95 -33.02
C GLU A 48 -8.39 25.46 -32.81
N THR A 49 -8.06 25.06 -31.58
CA THR A 49 -7.86 23.65 -31.21
C THR A 49 -9.16 23.02 -30.70
N VAL A 50 -9.59 21.93 -31.35
CA VAL A 50 -10.77 21.14 -30.97
C VAL A 50 -10.32 19.79 -30.43
N GLY A 51 -10.61 19.51 -29.15
CA GLY A 51 -10.28 18.22 -28.52
C GLY A 51 -11.13 17.07 -29.07
N LEU A 52 -10.48 15.97 -29.46
CA LEU A 52 -11.10 14.80 -30.10
C LEU A 52 -10.98 13.52 -29.25
N ALA A 53 -10.71 13.63 -27.95
CA ALA A 53 -10.48 12.50 -27.05
C ALA A 53 -11.57 11.40 -27.13
N LYS A 54 -12.82 11.79 -27.37
CA LYS A 54 -13.97 10.87 -27.53
C LYS A 54 -13.91 10.04 -28.84
N LEU A 55 -13.30 10.58 -29.89
CA LEU A 55 -13.12 9.88 -31.17
C LEU A 55 -11.87 8.99 -31.16
N CYS A 56 -10.82 9.43 -30.46
CA CYS A 56 -9.56 8.69 -30.37
C CYS A 56 -9.58 7.50 -29.40
N GLY A 57 -10.73 7.20 -28.77
CA GLY A 57 -10.85 6.08 -27.82
C GLY A 57 -10.03 6.25 -26.53
N SER A 58 -9.41 7.41 -26.33
CA SER A 58 -8.69 7.74 -25.11
C SER A 58 -9.70 8.17 -24.06
N LYS A 59 -9.94 7.32 -23.06
CA LYS A 59 -10.55 7.73 -21.79
C LYS A 59 -9.59 8.71 -21.11
N THR A 60 -9.67 9.99 -21.46
CA THR A 60 -9.03 11.08 -20.71
C THR A 60 -9.63 11.11 -19.32
N ALA A 61 -8.79 10.93 -18.31
CA ALA A 61 -9.13 11.09 -16.91
C ALA A 61 -9.48 12.55 -16.60
N GLU A 62 -10.76 12.86 -16.61
CA GLU A 62 -11.36 13.74 -15.59
C GLU A 62 -11.56 12.89 -14.32
N PRO A 63 -11.70 13.48 -13.10
CA PRO A 63 -12.10 12.74 -11.91
C PRO A 63 -13.59 12.36 -12.04
N SER A 64 -13.90 11.54 -13.05
CA SER A 64 -15.15 10.82 -13.10
C SER A 64 -15.04 9.74 -12.04
N ASP A 65 -15.93 9.81 -11.05
CA ASP A 65 -16.41 8.66 -10.30
C ASP A 65 -16.52 7.47 -11.26
N ALA A 66 -15.45 6.68 -11.35
CA ALA A 66 -15.49 5.38 -11.97
C ALA A 66 -16.39 4.62 -11.04
N SER A 67 -17.67 4.51 -11.44
CA SER A 67 -18.70 3.68 -10.84
C SER A 67 -18.03 2.56 -10.07
N SER A 68 -18.02 2.69 -8.74
CA SER A 68 -17.29 1.79 -7.84
C SER A 68 -17.79 0.35 -7.92
N ASP A 69 -18.93 0.15 -8.57
CA ASP A 69 -19.63 -1.11 -8.74
C ASP A 69 -18.86 -2.19 -9.50
N ASP A 70 -18.04 -1.83 -10.51
CA ASP A 70 -17.40 -2.84 -11.39
C ASP A 70 -15.94 -3.15 -11.02
N ARG A 71 -15.46 -2.66 -9.87
CA ARG A 71 -14.06 -2.88 -9.49
C ARG A 71 -13.88 -4.28 -8.88
N VAL A 72 -13.29 -5.18 -9.67
CA VAL A 72 -12.86 -6.50 -9.21
C VAL A 72 -11.41 -6.45 -8.72
N PHE A 73 -11.20 -6.73 -7.43
CA PHE A 73 -9.87 -6.86 -6.84
C PHE A 73 -9.42 -8.31 -6.91
N ARG A 74 -8.22 -8.56 -7.45
CA ARG A 74 -7.67 -9.90 -7.65
C ARG A 74 -6.44 -10.11 -6.79
N VAL A 75 -6.46 -11.17 -5.98
CA VAL A 75 -5.44 -11.45 -4.98
C VAL A 75 -4.85 -12.84 -5.25
N PRO A 76 -3.54 -12.95 -5.52
CA PRO A 76 -2.93 -14.24 -5.77
C PRO A 76 -2.97 -15.11 -4.50
N ILE A 77 -3.28 -16.39 -4.68
CA ILE A 77 -3.19 -17.40 -3.63
C ILE A 77 -1.72 -17.84 -3.52
N LYS A 78 -1.13 -17.75 -2.34
CA LYS A 78 0.27 -18.18 -2.12
C LYS A 78 0.41 -19.68 -2.07
N ARG A 79 -0.54 -20.34 -1.40
CA ARG A 79 -0.68 -21.80 -1.31
C ARG A 79 -2.08 -22.14 -0.79
N ARG A 80 -2.36 -23.43 -0.68
CA ARG A 80 -3.57 -23.93 -0.04
C ARG A 80 -3.23 -24.78 1.18
N PHE A 81 -4.11 -24.74 2.17
CA PHE A 81 -4.10 -25.64 3.31
C PHE A 81 -5.47 -26.31 3.40
N GLY A 82 -5.52 -27.64 3.31
CA GLY A 82 -6.81 -28.36 3.27
C GLY A 82 -7.73 -27.96 2.10
N GLY A 83 -7.16 -27.42 1.01
CA GLY A 83 -7.92 -26.87 -0.11
C GLY A 83 -8.32 -25.39 0.04
N THR A 84 -8.19 -24.80 1.23
CA THR A 84 -8.55 -23.39 1.49
C THR A 84 -7.41 -22.45 1.11
N PRO A 85 -7.69 -21.32 0.42
CA PRO A 85 -6.65 -20.38 -0.02
C PRO A 85 -5.99 -19.66 1.16
N ILE A 86 -4.68 -19.49 1.06
CA ILE A 86 -3.90 -18.63 1.94
C ILE A 86 -3.31 -17.47 1.13
N ILE A 87 -3.53 -16.25 1.61
CA ILE A 87 -3.13 -14.99 0.96
C ILE A 87 -2.33 -14.12 1.93
N ASP A 88 -1.58 -13.16 1.38
CA ASP A 88 -0.92 -12.12 2.18
C ASP A 88 -1.93 -11.02 2.55
N VAL A 89 -1.98 -10.67 3.85
CA VAL A 89 -2.87 -9.66 4.42
C VAL A 89 -2.04 -8.66 5.21
N THR A 90 -2.18 -7.37 4.90
CA THR A 90 -1.43 -6.30 5.56
C THR A 90 -2.28 -5.65 6.65
N PHE A 91 -1.74 -5.58 7.86
CA PHE A 91 -2.36 -4.93 9.01
C PHE A 91 -1.66 -3.62 9.33
N ASN A 92 -2.48 -2.61 9.66
CA ASN A 92 -2.04 -1.27 10.08
C ASN A 92 -1.01 -0.64 9.14
N ASP A 93 -1.14 -0.93 7.83
CA ASP A 93 -0.26 -0.43 6.76
C ASP A 93 1.23 -0.78 6.95
N LYS A 94 1.54 -1.79 7.78
CA LYS A 94 2.92 -2.06 8.26
C LYS A 94 3.35 -3.52 8.21
N LYS A 95 2.51 -4.44 8.68
CA LYS A 95 2.91 -5.85 8.84
C LYS A 95 2.03 -6.75 8.00
N THR A 96 2.67 -7.59 7.20
CA THR A 96 2.00 -8.57 6.35
C THR A 96 2.07 -9.94 6.98
N PHE A 97 0.94 -10.63 7.02
CA PHE A 97 0.83 -12.00 7.52
C PHE A 97 0.08 -12.85 6.49
N GLU A 98 0.40 -14.13 6.48
CA GLU A 98 -0.40 -15.11 5.76
C GLU A 98 -1.68 -15.42 6.53
N MET A 99 -2.82 -15.40 5.85
CA MET A 99 -4.11 -15.72 6.45
C MET A 99 -4.92 -16.64 5.55
N ILE A 100 -5.67 -17.55 6.18
CA ILE A 100 -6.68 -18.37 5.52
C ILE A 100 -7.87 -17.45 5.20
N VAL A 101 -8.37 -17.49 3.96
CA VAL A 101 -9.68 -16.87 3.65
C VAL A 101 -10.76 -17.81 4.14
N ASP A 102 -11.45 -17.42 5.22
CA ASP A 102 -12.42 -18.27 5.90
C ASP A 102 -13.82 -17.68 5.78
N THR A 103 -14.61 -18.23 4.86
CA THR A 103 -16.01 -17.84 4.67
C THR A 103 -16.94 -18.32 5.79
N GLY A 104 -16.47 -19.23 6.65
CA GLY A 104 -17.21 -19.70 7.83
C GLY A 104 -17.00 -18.83 9.07
N ALA A 105 -16.04 -17.92 9.06
CA ALA A 105 -15.76 -17.02 10.18
C ALA A 105 -16.49 -15.68 10.01
N SER A 106 -17.32 -15.31 10.98
CA SER A 106 -17.96 -13.98 11.01
C SER A 106 -16.96 -12.85 11.32
N ALA A 107 -16.02 -13.11 12.23
CA ALA A 107 -14.97 -12.18 12.63
C ALA A 107 -13.59 -12.63 12.13
N THR A 108 -12.71 -11.68 11.86
CA THR A 108 -11.30 -11.94 11.58
C THR A 108 -10.60 -12.38 12.87
N VAL A 109 -9.89 -13.52 12.79
CA VAL A 109 -9.17 -14.12 13.90
C VAL A 109 -7.67 -14.02 13.64
N ILE A 110 -6.93 -13.46 14.59
CA ILE A 110 -5.47 -13.37 14.54
C ILE A 110 -4.84 -14.28 15.59
N THR A 111 -3.60 -14.69 15.36
CA THR A 111 -2.84 -15.47 16.34
C THR A 111 -2.30 -14.57 17.45
N ARG A 112 -1.94 -15.16 18.60
CA ARG A 112 -1.24 -14.43 19.66
C ARG A 112 0.06 -13.78 19.16
N ASN A 113 0.81 -14.47 18.29
CA ASN A 113 2.06 -13.96 17.73
C ASN A 113 1.84 -12.74 16.82
N MET A 114 0.75 -12.73 16.04
CA MET A 114 0.34 -11.56 15.26
C MET A 114 -0.01 -10.38 16.17
N ALA A 115 -0.81 -10.62 17.22
CA ALA A 115 -1.19 -9.58 18.18
C ALA A 115 0.04 -8.95 18.87
N SER A 116 0.99 -9.78 19.33
CA SER A 116 2.26 -9.31 19.91
C SER A 116 3.10 -8.55 18.88
N SER A 117 3.20 -9.06 17.65
CA SER A 117 3.94 -8.39 16.57
C SER A 117 3.36 -7.03 16.20
N LEU A 118 2.05 -6.88 16.26
CA LEU A 118 1.32 -5.64 16.01
C LEU A 118 1.24 -4.74 17.26
N GLN A 119 1.76 -5.19 18.40
CA GLN A 119 1.71 -4.50 19.70
C GLN A 119 0.27 -4.14 20.12
N LEU A 120 -0.66 -5.05 19.83
CA LEU A 120 -2.07 -4.87 20.13
C LEU A 120 -2.35 -5.06 21.62
N LYS A 121 -3.24 -4.22 22.16
CA LYS A 121 -3.77 -4.35 23.51
C LYS A 121 -5.17 -4.95 23.46
N THR A 122 -5.50 -5.82 24.39
CA THR A 122 -6.85 -6.35 24.51
C THR A 122 -7.83 -5.21 24.79
N THR A 123 -8.94 -5.19 24.05
CA THR A 123 -10.00 -4.19 24.17
C THR A 123 -11.33 -4.78 24.65
N GLY A 124 -11.46 -6.10 24.69
CA GLY A 124 -12.68 -6.77 25.13
C GLY A 124 -12.62 -8.29 24.99
N ILE A 125 -13.79 -8.91 25.07
CA ILE A 125 -14.01 -10.34 24.88
C ILE A 125 -15.11 -10.52 23.81
N LEU A 126 -14.97 -11.54 22.97
CA LEU A 126 -15.98 -12.01 22.03
C LEU A 126 -16.36 -13.44 22.42
N GLU A 127 -17.65 -13.67 22.65
CA GLU A 127 -18.22 -15.01 22.72
C GLU A 127 -18.48 -15.50 21.30
N ALA A 128 -17.93 -16.66 20.95
CA ALA A 128 -18.05 -17.24 19.62
C ALA A 128 -18.49 -18.70 19.75
N GLN A 129 -19.45 -19.08 18.91
CA GLN A 129 -19.74 -20.48 18.66
C GLN A 129 -18.82 -20.96 17.54
N VAL A 130 -18.07 -22.04 17.78
CA VAL A 130 -17.22 -22.66 16.77
C VAL A 130 -17.96 -23.79 16.06
N ALA A 131 -17.37 -24.34 15.00
CA ALA A 131 -18.03 -25.28 14.09
C ALA A 131 -18.55 -26.57 14.75
N ASP A 132 -17.98 -26.99 15.88
CA ASP A 132 -18.45 -28.16 16.65
C ASP A 132 -19.63 -27.84 17.58
N GLY A 133 -20.11 -26.60 17.59
CA GLY A 133 -21.21 -26.11 18.42
C GLY A 133 -20.80 -25.63 19.81
N SER A 134 -19.54 -25.78 20.19
CA SER A 134 -19.06 -25.26 21.48
C SER A 134 -18.98 -23.74 21.48
N GLU A 135 -19.23 -23.15 22.65
CA GLU A 135 -19.06 -21.73 22.91
C GLU A 135 -17.70 -21.48 23.55
N VAL A 136 -16.94 -20.56 22.97
CA VAL A 136 -15.60 -20.19 23.41
C VAL A 136 -15.48 -18.67 23.51
N GLN A 137 -14.65 -18.22 24.45
CA GLN A 137 -14.35 -16.80 24.61
C GLN A 137 -12.98 -16.46 24.02
N PHE A 138 -12.97 -15.47 23.14
CA PHE A 138 -11.75 -14.89 22.59
C PHE A 138 -11.51 -13.51 23.17
N SER A 139 -10.27 -13.22 23.56
CA SER A 139 -9.87 -11.82 23.74
C SER A 139 -9.93 -11.08 22.39
N THR A 140 -10.37 -9.84 22.39
CA THR A 140 -10.42 -9.01 21.18
C THR A 140 -9.45 -7.85 21.24
N SER A 141 -9.05 -7.35 20.08
CA SER A 141 -8.36 -6.07 19.94
C SER A 141 -8.89 -5.31 18.72
N LYS A 142 -8.46 -4.08 18.53
CA LYS A 142 -8.82 -3.24 17.38
C LYS A 142 -7.59 -2.98 16.52
N VAL A 143 -7.73 -3.17 15.22
CA VAL A 143 -6.74 -2.79 14.21
C VAL A 143 -7.23 -1.57 13.43
N LYS A 144 -6.29 -0.70 13.04
CA LYS A 144 -6.57 0.53 12.27
C LYS A 144 -7.01 0.18 10.86
N SER A 145 -6.31 -0.75 10.22
CA SER A 145 -6.59 -1.19 8.85
C SER A 145 -6.22 -2.66 8.64
N ILE A 146 -6.98 -3.30 7.77
CA ILE A 146 -6.65 -4.56 7.12
C ILE A 146 -6.69 -4.29 5.61
N THR A 147 -5.65 -4.71 4.89
CA THR A 147 -5.52 -4.47 3.45
C THR A 147 -5.17 -5.75 2.72
N VAL A 148 -5.91 -6.05 1.65
CA VAL A 148 -5.71 -7.21 0.79
C VAL A 148 -5.93 -6.79 -0.66
N GLY A 149 -4.87 -6.78 -1.46
CA GLY A 149 -4.96 -6.56 -2.92
C GLY A 149 -5.76 -5.33 -3.37
N GLY A 150 -5.73 -4.24 -2.59
CA GLY A 150 -6.48 -3.00 -2.85
C GLY A 150 -7.81 -2.88 -2.11
N VAL A 151 -8.33 -3.96 -1.53
CA VAL A 151 -9.45 -3.91 -0.58
C VAL A 151 -8.91 -3.45 0.78
N VAL A 152 -9.52 -2.43 1.35
CA VAL A 152 -9.13 -1.87 2.65
C VAL A 152 -10.34 -1.83 3.56
N ALA A 153 -10.21 -2.42 4.74
CA ALA A 153 -11.19 -2.33 5.82
C ALA A 153 -10.56 -1.57 6.98
N HIS A 154 -11.30 -0.65 7.59
CA HIS A 154 -10.81 0.21 8.67
C HIS A 154 -11.49 -0.14 9.99
N ASN A 155 -10.77 0.12 11.09
CA ASN A 155 -11.33 0.04 12.45
C ASN A 155 -11.92 -1.32 12.82
N ILE A 156 -11.34 -2.40 12.33
CA ILE A 156 -11.82 -3.77 12.52
C ILE A 156 -11.49 -4.26 13.94
N GLN A 157 -12.47 -4.87 14.61
CA GLN A 157 -12.25 -5.64 15.82
C GLN A 157 -11.85 -7.05 15.43
N VAL A 158 -10.72 -7.53 15.93
CA VAL A 158 -10.19 -8.87 15.65
C VAL A 158 -10.24 -9.72 16.91
N ALA A 159 -10.58 -11.00 16.76
CA ALA A 159 -10.45 -11.99 17.82
C ALA A 159 -9.01 -12.52 17.89
N ILE A 160 -8.54 -12.84 19.09
CA ILE A 160 -7.19 -13.36 19.32
C ILE A 160 -7.30 -14.82 19.75
N ALA A 161 -6.94 -15.73 18.85
CA ALA A 161 -6.92 -17.16 19.15
C ALA A 161 -5.68 -17.54 19.99
N PRO A 162 -5.87 -18.23 21.13
CA PRO A 162 -4.77 -18.56 22.03
C PRO A 162 -3.84 -19.66 21.51
N GLN A 163 -4.33 -20.56 20.66
CA GLN A 163 -3.58 -21.69 20.11
C GLN A 163 -3.86 -21.89 18.61
N ALA A 164 -3.59 -20.85 17.82
CA ALA A 164 -3.67 -20.92 16.36
C ALA A 164 -2.30 -20.58 15.74
N ASP A 165 -1.91 -21.35 14.73
CA ASP A 165 -0.65 -21.14 14.00
C ASP A 165 -0.81 -20.12 12.86
N ILE A 166 -2.01 -20.02 12.29
CA ILE A 166 -2.34 -19.10 11.19
C ILE A 166 -3.66 -18.39 11.48
N GLY A 167 -3.77 -17.13 11.05
CA GLY A 167 -4.99 -16.33 11.22
C GLY A 167 -6.06 -16.66 10.17
N LEU A 168 -7.30 -16.31 10.49
CA LEU A 168 -8.48 -16.44 9.64
C LEU A 168 -8.97 -15.04 9.24
N LEU A 169 -9.07 -14.79 7.94
CA LEU A 169 -9.69 -13.59 7.41
C LEU A 169 -11.19 -13.86 7.28
N GLY A 170 -12.00 -13.15 8.05
CA GLY A 170 -13.44 -13.40 8.19
C GLY A 170 -14.32 -12.39 7.46
N HIS A 171 -15.62 -12.57 7.61
CA HIS A 171 -16.66 -11.78 6.92
C HIS A 171 -16.66 -10.30 7.28
N ASP A 172 -16.23 -9.93 8.48
CA ASP A 172 -16.03 -8.53 8.88
C ASP A 172 -15.09 -7.73 7.96
N PHE A 173 -14.15 -8.40 7.29
CA PHE A 173 -13.28 -7.80 6.28
C PHE A 173 -13.96 -7.67 4.92
N PHE A 174 -14.59 -8.75 4.45
CA PHE A 174 -15.07 -8.87 3.07
C PHE A 174 -16.59 -8.79 2.90
N GLY A 175 -17.34 -8.39 3.94
CA GLY A 175 -18.81 -8.44 3.94
C GLY A 175 -19.48 -7.55 2.88
N ASN A 176 -18.77 -6.52 2.40
CA ASN A 176 -19.22 -5.65 1.30
C ASN A 176 -18.84 -6.19 -0.09
N TYR A 177 -18.34 -7.43 -0.18
CA TYR A 177 -17.87 -8.02 -1.41
C TYR A 177 -18.49 -9.40 -1.65
N ASP A 178 -18.78 -9.69 -2.91
CA ASP A 178 -18.89 -11.06 -3.38
C ASP A 178 -17.49 -11.63 -3.62
N ILE A 179 -17.27 -12.86 -3.13
CA ILE A 179 -15.97 -13.53 -3.22
C ILE A 179 -16.05 -14.67 -4.23
N LYS A 180 -15.06 -14.71 -5.14
CA LYS A 180 -14.78 -15.90 -5.95
C LYS A 180 -13.42 -16.47 -5.57
N ILE A 181 -13.42 -17.72 -5.11
CA ILE A 181 -12.18 -18.47 -4.86
C ILE A 181 -11.89 -19.31 -6.09
N LEU A 182 -10.97 -18.83 -6.93
CA LEU A 182 -10.51 -19.53 -8.14
C LEU A 182 -9.27 -20.36 -7.83
N GLU A 183 -8.75 -21.09 -8.82
CA GLU A 183 -7.58 -21.98 -8.65
C GLU A 183 -6.36 -21.25 -8.07
N LYS A 184 -6.01 -20.10 -8.65
CA LYS A 184 -4.78 -19.35 -8.35
C LYS A 184 -5.00 -17.98 -7.68
N GLN A 185 -6.24 -17.54 -7.57
CA GLN A 185 -6.56 -16.22 -7.03
C GLN A 185 -7.89 -16.20 -6.29
N VAL A 186 -8.02 -15.26 -5.36
CA VAL A 186 -9.29 -14.84 -4.78
C VAL A 186 -9.69 -13.51 -5.42
N GLU A 187 -10.94 -13.40 -5.86
CA GLU A 187 -11.50 -12.16 -6.38
C GLU A 187 -12.52 -11.58 -5.40
N PHE A 188 -12.43 -10.27 -5.14
CA PHE A 188 -13.42 -9.50 -4.42
C PHE A 188 -14.15 -8.57 -5.40
N HIS A 189 -15.46 -8.75 -5.52
CA HIS A 189 -16.37 -7.98 -6.37
C HIS A 189 -17.22 -7.10 -5.47
N HIS A 190 -17.24 -5.78 -5.66
CA HIS A 190 -18.05 -4.89 -4.82
C HIS A 190 -19.54 -5.22 -4.97
N ARG A 191 -20.31 -5.11 -3.88
CA ARG A 191 -21.77 -5.31 -3.86
C ARG A 191 -22.56 -4.02 -3.98
#